data_AF-A0A968HS04-F1
#
_entry.id   AF-A0A968HS04-F1
#
_cell.length_a   1.000
_cell.length_b   1.000
_cell.length_c   1.000
_cell.angle_alpha   90.00
_cell.angle_beta   90.00
_cell.angle_gamma   90.00
#
_symmetry.space_group_name_H-M   'P 1'
#
loop_
_entity.id
_entity.type
_entity.pdbx_description
1 polymer ?
#
loop_
_entity_poly.entity_id
_entity_poly.type
_entity_poly.pdbx_seq_one_letter_code
_entity_poly.pdbx_strand_id
1 'polypeptide(L)'
;MLTADYCGDGHSYTVDGTPLAWENESGTVTPDSQPGELEAIWTAEGALCLDTPRLVDPSEVACALPSCDQYTLADGEWMTHGLAN
;
A
#
# COMPACT_ATOMS: atom_id res chain seq x y z
N MET A 1 -3.93 -4.23 3.68
CA MET A 1 -4.06 -3.45 2.43
C MET A 1 -5.19 -2.41 2.45
N LEU A 2 -6.48 -2.79 2.34
CA LEU A 2 -7.58 -1.80 2.19
C LEU A 2 -7.64 -0.74 3.29
N THR A 3 -7.49 -1.18 4.54
CA THR A 3 -7.47 -0.35 5.74
C THR A 3 -6.10 0.28 6.03
N ALA A 4 -5.14 0.12 5.13
CA ALA A 4 -3.74 0.45 5.40
C ALA A 4 -3.19 -0.24 6.65
N ASP A 5 -3.67 -1.45 6.99
CA ASP A 5 -3.05 -2.28 8.05
C ASP A 5 -1.68 -2.79 7.57
N TYR A 6 -0.69 -1.90 7.58
CA TYR A 6 0.66 -2.13 7.08
C TYR A 6 1.37 -3.23 7.89
N CYS A 7 1.09 -3.30 9.20
CA CYS A 7 1.79 -4.20 10.11
C CYS A 7 1.14 -5.59 10.22
N GLY A 8 -0.09 -5.76 9.72
CA GLY A 8 -0.83 -7.03 9.81
C GLY A 8 -1.34 -7.34 11.21
N ASP A 9 -1.45 -6.33 12.09
CA ASP A 9 -1.88 -6.46 13.49
C ASP A 9 -3.33 -6.02 13.72
N GLY A 10 -4.03 -5.64 12.65
CA GLY A 10 -5.39 -5.13 12.68
C GLY A 10 -5.49 -3.62 12.90
N HIS A 11 -4.38 -2.88 13.04
CA HIS A 11 -4.41 -1.43 13.16
C HIS A 11 -4.65 -0.76 11.80
N SER A 12 -5.73 0.01 11.69
CA SER A 12 -6.05 0.77 10.48
C SER A 12 -5.33 2.11 10.48
N TYR A 13 -4.49 2.38 9.47
CA TYR A 13 -3.86 3.69 9.25
C TYR A 13 -4.66 4.55 8.25
N THR A 14 -5.86 4.12 7.87
CA THR A 14 -6.80 4.89 7.06
C THR A 14 -8.20 4.92 7.67
N VAL A 15 -9.08 5.70 7.06
CA VAL A 15 -10.51 5.77 7.39
C VAL A 15 -11.36 5.48 6.15
N ASP A 16 -12.60 5.06 6.38
CA ASP A 16 -13.56 4.79 5.30
C ASP A 16 -13.70 5.98 4.33
N GLY A 17 -13.75 5.67 3.04
CA GLY A 17 -13.85 6.68 1.98
C GLY A 17 -12.52 7.30 1.57
N THR A 18 -11.39 6.90 2.17
CA THR A 18 -10.05 7.27 1.69
C THR A 18 -9.81 6.65 0.32
N PRO A 19 -9.61 7.45 -0.75
CA PRO A 19 -9.38 6.91 -2.09
C PRO A 19 -8.10 6.08 -2.17
N LEU A 20 -8.10 5.09 -3.07
CA LEU A 20 -7.00 4.13 -3.24
C LEU A 20 -6.97 3.64 -4.69
N ALA A 21 -5.79 3.65 -5.30
CA ALA A 21 -5.52 2.91 -6.53
C ALA A 21 -4.75 1.63 -6.17
N TRP A 22 -5.07 0.52 -6.83
CA TRP A 22 -4.45 -0.77 -6.53
C TRP A 22 -4.40 -1.69 -7.74
N GLU A 23 -3.43 -2.59 -7.73
CA GLU A 23 -3.26 -3.60 -8.76
C GLU A 23 -2.70 -4.89 -8.16
N ASN A 24 -2.82 -5.97 -8.92
CA ASN A 24 -2.26 -7.26 -8.54
C ASN A 24 -1.31 -7.82 -9.60
N GLU A 25 -0.42 -8.70 -9.16
CA GLU A 25 0.59 -9.33 -10.02
C GLU A 25 -0.04 -10.04 -11.23
N SER A 26 -1.18 -10.70 -11.02
CA SER A 26 -1.87 -11.43 -12.09
C SER A 26 -2.45 -10.54 -13.21
N GLY A 27 -2.49 -9.21 -13.02
CA GLY A 27 -3.09 -8.26 -13.95
C GLY A 27 -4.61 -8.38 -14.09
N THR A 28 -5.28 -9.10 -13.17
CA THR A 28 -6.74 -9.22 -13.15
C THR A 28 -7.42 -8.02 -12.49
N VAL A 29 -6.68 -7.31 -11.65
CA VAL A 29 -7.07 -6.03 -11.07
C VAL A 29 -6.12 -4.97 -11.59
N THR A 30 -6.68 -3.98 -12.28
CA THR A 30 -5.97 -2.79 -12.74
C THR A 30 -6.55 -1.57 -12.04
N PRO A 31 -5.75 -0.51 -11.80
CA PRO A 31 -6.26 0.70 -11.18
C PRO A 31 -7.38 1.32 -12.03
N ASP A 32 -8.48 1.70 -11.39
CA ASP A 32 -9.64 2.36 -12.02
C ASP A 32 -9.44 3.88 -12.18
N SER A 33 -8.40 4.39 -11.55
CA SER A 33 -8.00 5.79 -11.44
C SER A 33 -6.50 5.90 -11.69
N GLN A 34 -6.04 7.09 -12.08
CA GLN A 34 -4.63 7.31 -12.33
C GLN A 34 -3.84 7.15 -11.02
N PRO A 35 -2.92 6.17 -10.92
CA PRO A 35 -2.12 5.99 -9.72
C PRO A 35 -1.23 7.20 -9.47
N GLY A 36 -1.19 7.65 -8.23
CA GLY A 36 -0.24 8.62 -7.73
C GLY A 36 1.03 7.95 -7.22
N GLU A 37 1.56 8.47 -6.12
CA GLU A 37 2.75 7.93 -5.46
C GLU A 37 2.49 6.51 -4.93
N LEU A 38 3.53 5.67 -4.99
CA LEU A 38 3.51 4.32 -4.43
C LEU A 38 3.30 4.40 -2.92
N GLU A 39 2.29 3.69 -2.44
CA GLU A 39 2.03 3.55 -1.00
C GLU A 39 2.81 2.35 -0.47
N ALA A 40 2.47 1.14 -0.93
CA ALA A 40 3.04 -0.09 -0.41
C ALA A 40 2.89 -1.27 -1.38
N ILE A 41 3.76 -2.25 -1.22
CA ILE A 41 3.64 -3.58 -1.84
C ILE A 41 3.25 -4.56 -0.74
N TRP A 42 2.35 -5.50 -1.03
CA TRP A 42 1.67 -6.30 -0.03
C TRP A 42 1.77 -7.79 -0.31
N THR A 43 1.84 -8.56 0.77
CA THR A 43 1.59 -9.99 0.80
C THR A 43 0.27 -10.27 1.54
N ALA A 44 -0.10 -11.54 1.68
CA ALA A 44 -1.25 -11.94 2.50
C ALA A 44 -1.07 -11.61 4.01
N GLU A 45 0.17 -11.35 4.46
CA GLU A 45 0.50 -11.13 5.87
C GLU A 45 0.57 -9.65 6.27
N GLY A 46 0.64 -8.73 5.29
CA GLY A 46 0.83 -7.31 5.54
C GLY A 46 1.63 -6.62 4.45
N ALA A 47 2.06 -5.39 4.71
CA ALA A 47 2.93 -4.67 3.79
C ALA A 47 4.33 -5.30 3.80
N LEU A 48 4.85 -5.60 2.62
CA LEU A 48 6.23 -6.01 2.39
C LEU A 48 7.19 -4.80 2.51
N CYS A 49 6.73 -3.64 2.06
CA CYS A 49 7.43 -2.36 2.09
C CYS A 49 6.42 -1.21 2.17
N LEU A 50 6.87 -0.02 2.53
CA LEU A 50 6.05 1.19 2.66
C LEU A 50 6.85 2.43 2.22
N ASP A 51 6.25 3.25 1.35
CA ASP A 51 6.82 4.53 0.89
C ASP A 51 5.96 5.72 1.31
N THR A 52 4.86 6.04 0.59
CA THR A 52 3.98 7.18 0.89
C THR A 52 2.63 6.73 1.45
N PRO A 53 2.43 6.68 2.79
CA PRO A 53 1.12 6.43 3.38
C PRO A 53 0.13 7.54 3.04
N ARG A 54 -1.16 7.18 2.94
CA ARG A 54 -2.21 8.11 2.50
C ARG A 54 -2.59 9.20 3.52
N LEU A 55 -2.58 8.89 4.82
CA LEU A 55 -3.10 9.78 5.87
C LEU A 55 -2.13 10.06 7.04
N VAL A 56 -0.98 9.38 7.07
CA VAL A 56 -0.02 9.44 8.18
C VAL A 56 1.39 9.61 7.63
N ASP A 57 2.29 10.14 8.44
CA ASP A 57 3.72 10.10 8.11
C ASP A 57 4.24 8.65 8.24
N PRO A 58 5.17 8.19 7.38
CA PRO A 58 5.76 6.86 7.49
C PRO A 58 6.34 6.55 8.88
N SER A 59 6.84 7.58 9.58
CA SER A 59 7.40 7.46 10.93
C SER A 59 6.36 7.18 12.02
N GLU A 60 5.06 7.37 11.74
CA GLU A 60 3.97 7.06 12.67
C GLU A 60 3.53 5.60 12.60
N VAL A 61 3.96 4.87 11.57
CA VAL A 61 3.67 3.43 11.43
C VAL A 61 4.54 2.66 12.43
N ALA A 62 3.89 1.87 13.28
CA ALA A 62 4.53 1.25 14.44
C ALA A 62 5.56 0.17 14.09
N CYS A 63 5.38 -0.50 12.95
CA CYS A 63 6.31 -1.50 12.44
C CYS A 63 7.38 -0.87 11.56
N ALA A 64 8.60 -1.41 11.64
CA ALA A 64 9.69 -1.02 10.75
C ALA A 64 9.53 -1.73 9.41
N LEU A 65 9.16 -0.98 8.37
CA LEU A 65 9.08 -1.45 7.00
C LEU A 65 10.19 -0.82 6.15
N PRO A 66 10.81 -1.59 5.24
CA PRO A 66 11.76 -1.01 4.28
C PRO A 66 11.01 -0.17 3.23
N SER A 67 11.75 0.72 2.57
CA SER A 67 11.27 1.41 1.36
C SER A 67 11.06 0.42 0.20
N CYS A 68 10.14 0.78 -0.71
CA CYS A 68 9.77 -0.05 -1.83
C CYS A 68 10.73 0.00 -3.04
N ASP A 69 11.78 0.83 -3.02
CA ASP A 69 12.74 0.97 -4.14
C ASP A 69 13.40 -0.34 -4.64
N GLN A 70 13.44 -1.37 -3.79
CA GLN A 70 14.04 -2.68 -4.08
C GLN A 70 13.01 -3.78 -4.33
N TYR A 71 11.73 -3.45 -4.32
CA TYR A 71 10.62 -4.39 -4.44
C TYR A 71 9.75 -4.03 -5.64
N THR A 72 9.10 -5.03 -6.19
CA THR A 72 8.21 -4.93 -7.33
C THR A 72 6.88 -5.60 -7.04
N LEU A 73 5.89 -5.39 -7.90
CA LEU A 73 4.61 -6.08 -7.82
C LEU A 73 4.76 -7.61 -7.85
N ALA A 74 5.85 -8.16 -8.39
CA ALA A 74 6.11 -9.60 -8.39
C ALA A 74 6.71 -10.13 -7.06
N ASP A 75 7.27 -9.24 -6.24
CA ASP A 75 7.74 -9.59 -4.89
C ASP A 75 6.58 -9.61 -3.89
N GLY A 76 5.55 -8.80 -4.16
CA GLY A 76 4.25 -8.88 -3.52
C GLY A 76 3.23 -9.63 -4.37
N GLU A 77 1.99 -9.68 -3.90
CA GLU A 77 0.84 -10.07 -4.72
C GLU A 77 0.03 -8.82 -5.13
N TRP A 78 0.11 -7.76 -4.33
CA TRP A 78 -0.64 -6.53 -4.51
C TRP A 78 0.24 -5.29 -4.35
N MET A 79 -0.11 -4.23 -5.06
CA MET A 79 0.49 -2.90 -4.93
C MET A 79 -0.61 -1.86 -4.76
N THR A 80 -0.39 -0.90 -3.88
CA THR A 80 -1.30 0.22 -3.67
C THR A 80 -0.62 1.55 -3.89
N HIS A 81 -1.41 2.53 -4.32
CA HIS A 81 -1.00 3.89 -4.57
C HIS A 81 -2.00 4.87 -3.98
N GLY A 82 -1.52 6.07 -3.64
CA GLY A 82 -2.39 7.23 -3.56
C GLY A 82 -3.04 7.54 -4.92
N LEU A 83 -3.97 8.49 -4.96
CA LEU A 83 -4.47 9.01 -6.23
C LEU A 83 -3.60 10.17 -6.71
N ALA A 84 -3.42 10.29 -8.03
CA ALA A 84 -2.83 11.49 -8.62
C ALA A 84 -3.77 12.70 -8.43
N ASN A 85 -3.21 13.86 -8.06
CA ASN A 85 -3.93 15.14 -7.99
C ASN A 85 -4.11 15.78 -9.37
#